data_AF-A0A948RG11-F1
#
_entry.id   AF-A0A948RG11-F1
#
_cell.length_a   1.000
_cell.length_b   1.000
_cell.length_c   1.000
_cell.angle_alpha   90.00
_cell.angle_beta   90.00
_cell.angle_gamma   90.00
#
_symmetry.space_group_name_H-M   'P 1'
#
loop_
_entity.id
_entity.type
_entity.pdbx_description
1 polymer ?
#
loop_
_entity_poly.entity_id
_entity_poly.type
_entity_poly.pdbx_seq_one_letter_code
_entity_poly.pdbx_strand_id
1 'polypeptide(L)'
;LAMGVSAEDRRRIMALKRTELCDAVVGGFDLIVSRTGYTGEKMAFELFVHPERAADFWHAALKAGGKFGLKPVGLGARDSLRTEAGLPLYGHEMGIGSCKFGQHDLGVAEGGFGSYVKLYKPWFIGREAYLAREQTRKGVVVRFRFPEKGVRMAHNGDPVLDKRGRVIGWVTSCAADMDGTLTGQAYLELKYAVEGTPIYVYQSAPEKAGPAPAEMKLGDKGVLPTEAVVVARFLKL
;
A
#
# COMPACT_ATOMS: atom_id res chain seq x y z
N LEU A 1 -16.83 -21.39 -0.57
CA LEU A 1 -17.87 -22.35 -0.11
C LEU A 1 -18.42 -23.28 -1.20
N ALA A 2 -18.20 -23.03 -2.49
CA ALA A 2 -18.68 -23.90 -3.57
C ALA A 2 -18.00 -25.28 -3.62
N MET A 3 -16.85 -25.45 -2.95
CA MET A 3 -16.17 -26.75 -2.77
C MET A 3 -16.91 -27.71 -1.83
N GLY A 4 -18.01 -27.27 -1.21
CA GLY A 4 -18.67 -27.99 -0.12
C GLY A 4 -18.19 -27.49 1.24
N VAL A 5 -19.11 -27.41 2.19
CA VAL A 5 -18.87 -26.94 3.57
C VAL A 5 -20.07 -27.36 4.40
N SER A 6 -19.87 -27.71 5.67
CA SER A 6 -20.98 -28.00 6.57
C SER A 6 -21.86 -26.75 6.77
N ALA A 7 -23.13 -26.94 7.16
CA ALA A 7 -24.02 -25.81 7.47
C ALA A 7 -23.49 -24.98 8.65
N GLU A 8 -22.80 -25.63 9.58
CA GLU A 8 -22.20 -24.98 10.74
C GLU A 8 -21.00 -24.11 10.36
N ASP A 9 -20.02 -24.68 9.65
CA ASP A 9 -18.83 -23.93 9.21
C ASP A 9 -19.21 -22.78 8.28
N ARG A 10 -20.22 -22.97 7.42
CA ARG A 10 -20.77 -21.90 6.59
C ARG A 10 -21.26 -20.73 7.44
N ARG A 11 -22.02 -21.00 8.51
CA ARG A 11 -22.51 -19.94 9.41
C ARG A 11 -21.35 -19.25 10.10
N ARG A 12 -20.35 -19.99 10.59
CA ARG A 12 -19.16 -19.41 11.24
C ARG A 12 -18.40 -18.48 10.29
N ILE A 13 -18.06 -18.94 9.09
CA ILE A 13 -17.32 -18.15 8.09
C ILE A 13 -18.09 -16.88 7.72
N MET A 14 -19.40 -16.98 7.48
CA MET A 14 -20.22 -15.83 7.07
C MET A 14 -20.47 -14.84 8.20
N ALA A 15 -20.33 -15.25 9.46
CA ALA A 15 -20.49 -14.40 10.63
C ALA A 15 -19.22 -13.61 10.99
N LEU A 16 -18.05 -13.99 10.44
CA LEU A 16 -16.78 -13.32 10.72
C LEU A 16 -16.88 -11.82 10.44
N LYS A 17 -16.55 -11.00 11.44
CA LYS A 17 -16.29 -9.57 11.25
C LYS A 17 -14.89 -9.37 10.69
N ARG A 18 -14.60 -8.18 10.19
CA ARG A 18 -13.27 -7.85 9.69
C ARG A 18 -12.25 -8.07 10.82
N THR A 19 -11.08 -8.61 10.48
CA THR A 19 -10.01 -9.01 11.41
C THR A 19 -10.35 -10.13 12.41
N GLU A 20 -11.43 -10.88 12.19
CA GLU A 20 -11.71 -12.11 12.92
C GLU A 20 -11.30 -13.34 12.09
N LEU A 21 -11.09 -14.46 12.77
CA LEU A 21 -10.74 -15.75 12.16
C LEU A 21 -11.49 -16.90 12.84
N CYS A 22 -11.64 -18.01 12.13
CA CYS A 22 -12.18 -19.26 12.68
C CYS A 22 -11.56 -20.48 11.99
N ASP A 23 -11.61 -21.61 12.68
CA ASP A 23 -11.37 -22.92 12.06
C ASP A 23 -12.60 -23.39 11.30
N ALA A 24 -12.40 -23.96 10.12
CA ALA A 24 -13.47 -24.52 9.29
C ALA A 24 -12.97 -25.60 8.34
N VAL A 25 -13.83 -26.58 8.05
CA VAL A 25 -13.58 -27.58 7.01
C VAL A 25 -14.28 -27.15 5.72
N VAL A 26 -13.50 -26.87 4.67
CA VAL A 26 -14.03 -26.45 3.36
C VAL A 26 -13.52 -27.39 2.28
N GLY A 27 -14.43 -28.11 1.62
CA GLY A 27 -14.09 -29.08 0.58
C GLY A 27 -13.20 -30.23 1.05
N GLY A 28 -13.30 -30.62 2.32
CA GLY A 28 -12.44 -31.66 2.93
C GLY A 28 -11.02 -31.18 3.27
N PHE A 29 -10.81 -29.87 3.37
CA PHE A 29 -9.57 -29.27 3.85
C PHE A 29 -9.82 -28.58 5.19
N ASP A 30 -9.01 -28.90 6.19
CA ASP A 30 -8.95 -28.18 7.46
C ASP A 30 -8.24 -26.84 7.24
N LEU A 31 -8.97 -25.75 7.47
CA LEU A 31 -8.49 -24.40 7.22
C LEU A 31 -8.61 -23.52 8.47
N ILE A 32 -7.64 -22.62 8.63
CA ILE A 32 -7.87 -21.37 9.36
C ILE A 32 -8.35 -20.35 8.33
N VAL A 33 -9.55 -19.80 8.55
CA VAL A 33 -10.17 -18.82 7.68
C VAL A 33 -10.15 -17.47 8.39
N SER A 34 -9.42 -16.51 7.84
CA SER A 34 -9.34 -15.15 8.39
C SER A 34 -10.03 -14.16 7.47
N ARG A 35 -10.91 -13.30 8.01
CA ARG A 35 -11.52 -12.19 7.26
C ARG A 35 -10.59 -10.99 7.24
N THR A 36 -9.47 -11.18 6.56
CA THR A 36 -8.39 -10.23 6.31
C THR A 36 -8.08 -10.18 4.82
N GLY A 37 -7.30 -9.18 4.40
CA GLY A 37 -6.89 -9.04 3.02
C GLY A 37 -6.09 -7.77 2.79
N TYR A 38 -5.22 -7.83 1.77
CA TYR A 38 -4.25 -6.79 1.47
C TYR A 38 -4.54 -6.06 0.15
N THR A 39 -5.68 -6.31 -0.49
CA THR A 39 -6.07 -5.71 -1.77
C THR A 39 -7.05 -4.55 -1.64
N GLY A 40 -7.56 -4.26 -0.44
CA GLY A 40 -8.60 -3.24 -0.23
C GLY A 40 -10.02 -3.68 -0.58
N GLU A 41 -10.22 -4.92 -1.00
CA GLU A 41 -11.55 -5.47 -1.30
C GLU A 41 -12.46 -5.49 -0.07
N LYS A 42 -13.76 -5.22 -0.28
CA LYS A 42 -14.75 -5.21 0.81
C LYS A 42 -14.95 -6.59 1.46
N MET A 43 -14.79 -7.64 0.65
CA MET A 43 -14.90 -9.03 1.08
C MET A 43 -13.68 -9.80 0.60
N ALA A 44 -12.78 -10.08 1.53
CA ALA A 44 -11.57 -10.86 1.29
C ALA A 44 -11.34 -11.82 2.46
N PHE A 45 -10.65 -12.93 2.15
CA PHE A 45 -10.26 -13.93 3.11
C PHE A 45 -8.82 -14.36 2.86
N GLU A 46 -8.11 -14.64 3.94
CA GLU A 46 -6.87 -15.40 3.94
C GLU A 46 -7.18 -16.82 4.42
N LEU A 47 -6.73 -17.81 3.65
CA LEU A 47 -7.01 -19.23 3.87
C LEU A 47 -5.69 -19.94 4.15
N PHE A 48 -5.50 -20.37 5.39
CA PHE A 48 -4.31 -21.12 5.79
C PHE A 48 -4.65 -22.60 5.76
N VAL A 49 -3.83 -23.38 5.06
CA VAL A 49 -3.98 -24.82 4.87
C VAL A 49 -2.67 -25.51 5.22
N HIS A 50 -2.73 -26.76 5.68
CA HIS A 50 -1.52 -27.55 5.92
C HIS A 50 -0.63 -27.58 4.66
N PRO A 51 0.70 -27.38 4.76
CA PRO A 51 1.59 -27.29 3.60
C PRO A 51 1.49 -28.48 2.65
N GLU A 52 1.34 -29.69 3.18
CA GLU A 52 1.21 -30.92 2.38
C GLU A 52 -0.08 -30.95 1.54
N ARG A 53 -1.10 -30.18 1.93
CA ARG A 53 -2.40 -30.12 1.25
C ARG A 53 -2.54 -28.86 0.38
N ALA A 54 -1.54 -27.98 0.35
CA ALA A 54 -1.65 -26.67 -0.29
C ALA A 54 -1.86 -26.75 -1.81
N ALA A 55 -1.16 -27.64 -2.50
CA ALA A 55 -1.31 -27.83 -3.95
C ALA A 55 -2.71 -28.38 -4.30
N ASP A 56 -3.17 -29.40 -3.56
CA ASP A 56 -4.50 -29.97 -3.72
C ASP A 56 -5.60 -28.93 -3.49
N PHE A 57 -5.45 -28.15 -2.42
CA PHE A 57 -6.37 -27.07 -2.08
C PHE A 57 -6.43 -26.03 -3.20
N TRP A 58 -5.26 -25.61 -3.71
CA TRP A 58 -5.17 -24.66 -4.82
C TRP A 58 -5.92 -25.15 -6.07
N HIS A 59 -5.68 -26.39 -6.49
CA HIS A 59 -6.36 -26.97 -7.65
C HIS A 59 -7.88 -27.13 -7.42
N ALA A 60 -8.29 -27.56 -6.23
CA ALA A 60 -9.70 -27.67 -5.87
C ALA A 60 -10.41 -26.31 -5.88
N ALA A 61 -9.75 -25.28 -5.34
CA ALA A 61 -10.27 -23.91 -5.33
C ALA A 61 -10.43 -23.35 -6.75
N LEU A 62 -9.43 -23.51 -7.62
CA LEU A 62 -9.52 -23.08 -9.02
C LEU A 62 -10.63 -23.81 -9.78
N LYS A 63 -10.74 -25.13 -9.61
CA LYS A 63 -11.80 -25.93 -10.25
C LYS A 63 -13.19 -25.47 -9.82
N ALA A 64 -13.42 -25.31 -8.51
CA ALA A 64 -14.70 -24.87 -7.98
C ALA A 64 -15.01 -23.40 -8.29
N GLY A 65 -13.95 -22.58 -8.37
CA GLY A 65 -14.00 -21.15 -8.64
C GLY A 65 -14.19 -20.79 -10.12
N GLY A 66 -13.89 -21.71 -11.04
CA GLY A 66 -13.93 -21.45 -12.49
C GLY A 66 -15.28 -20.94 -12.98
N LYS A 67 -16.39 -21.46 -12.46
CA LYS A 67 -17.75 -20.98 -12.78
C LYS A 67 -18.04 -19.54 -12.33
N PHE A 68 -17.22 -19.00 -11.44
CA PHE A 68 -17.28 -17.61 -10.98
C PHE A 68 -16.19 -16.74 -11.62
N GLY A 69 -15.41 -17.28 -12.57
CA GLY A 69 -14.31 -16.57 -13.20
C GLY A 69 -13.08 -16.39 -12.30
N LEU A 70 -12.90 -17.26 -11.29
CA LEU A 70 -11.70 -17.23 -10.44
C LEU A 70 -10.43 -17.38 -11.30
N LYS A 71 -9.45 -16.50 -11.08
CA LYS A 71 -8.17 -16.51 -11.77
C LYS A 71 -7.02 -16.36 -10.77
N PRO A 72 -5.89 -17.04 -10.98
CA PRO A 72 -4.65 -16.72 -10.28
C PRO A 72 -4.24 -15.27 -10.54
N VAL A 73 -3.65 -14.64 -9.53
CA VAL A 73 -3.13 -13.28 -9.61
C VAL A 73 -1.72 -13.23 -9.04
N GLY A 74 -0.83 -12.51 -9.72
CA GLY A 74 0.57 -12.37 -9.32
C GLY A 74 0.81 -11.20 -8.38
N LEU A 75 2.06 -11.08 -7.91
CA LEU A 75 2.48 -10.05 -6.95
C LEU A 75 2.30 -8.61 -7.48
N GLY A 76 2.54 -8.37 -8.77
CA GLY A 76 2.42 -7.02 -9.35
C GLY A 76 1.00 -6.46 -9.27
N ALA A 77 -0.02 -7.29 -9.51
CA ALA A 77 -1.42 -6.87 -9.38
C ALA A 77 -1.81 -6.67 -7.92
N ARG A 78 -1.32 -7.50 -6.98
CA ARG A 78 -1.48 -7.26 -5.54
C ARG A 78 -0.86 -5.93 -5.12
N ASP A 79 0.32 -5.60 -5.64
CA ASP A 79 1.03 -4.36 -5.32
C ASP A 79 0.32 -3.12 -5.89
N SER A 80 -0.38 -3.25 -7.01
CA SER A 80 -1.30 -2.23 -7.52
C SER A 80 -2.51 -2.03 -6.59
N LEU A 81 -3.25 -3.11 -6.30
CA LEU A 81 -4.45 -3.05 -5.46
C LEU A 81 -4.17 -2.53 -4.04
N ARG A 82 -3.07 -2.96 -3.40
CA ARG A 82 -2.68 -2.45 -2.07
C ARG A 82 -2.32 -0.96 -2.12
N THR A 83 -1.78 -0.49 -3.25
CA THR A 83 -1.42 0.92 -3.44
C THR A 83 -2.67 1.78 -3.60
N GLU A 84 -3.62 1.32 -4.42
CA GLU A 84 -4.97 1.92 -4.52
C GLU A 84 -5.68 1.95 -3.16
N ALA A 85 -5.56 0.87 -2.37
CA ALA A 85 -6.13 0.77 -1.03
C ALA A 85 -5.44 1.67 0.01
N GLY A 86 -4.24 2.19 -0.28
CA GLY A 86 -3.42 2.97 0.65
C GLY A 86 -2.74 2.14 1.74
N LEU A 87 -2.57 0.84 1.50
CA LEU A 87 -1.96 -0.08 2.45
C LEU A 87 -0.42 -0.02 2.36
N PRO A 88 0.28 -0.12 3.50
CA PRO A 88 1.73 0.07 3.58
C PRO A 88 2.47 -1.21 3.23
N LEU A 89 3.58 -1.10 2.53
CA LEU A 89 4.57 -2.15 2.35
C LEU A 89 5.79 -1.86 3.23
N TYR A 90 6.28 -2.88 3.93
CA TYR A 90 7.48 -2.75 4.77
C TYR A 90 8.69 -2.35 3.91
N GLY A 91 9.47 -1.39 4.38
CA GLY A 91 10.58 -0.77 3.64
C GLY A 91 10.15 0.29 2.62
N HIS A 92 8.85 0.52 2.43
CA HIS A 92 8.33 1.61 1.60
C HIS A 92 7.65 2.67 2.46
N GLU A 93 6.50 2.34 3.06
CA GLU A 93 5.71 3.26 3.87
C GLU A 93 5.97 3.14 5.37
N MET A 94 6.70 2.10 5.79
CA MET A 94 6.97 1.82 7.19
C MET A 94 8.19 0.91 7.33
N GLY A 95 8.99 1.10 8.38
CA GLY A 95 10.08 0.18 8.74
C GLY A 95 11.37 0.39 7.95
N ILE A 96 12.33 -0.52 8.15
CA ILE A 96 13.71 -0.38 7.68
C ILE A 96 13.76 -0.29 6.15
N GLY A 97 14.44 0.73 5.62
CA GLY A 97 14.60 0.98 4.18
C GLY A 97 13.64 2.03 3.61
N SER A 98 12.66 2.48 4.39
CA SER A 98 11.69 3.49 3.99
C SER A 98 12.27 4.91 3.97
N CYS A 99 13.38 5.14 4.66
CA CYS A 99 14.03 6.45 4.70
C CYS A 99 14.55 6.90 3.33
N LYS A 100 14.49 8.21 3.10
CA LYS A 100 15.17 8.92 1.99
C LYS A 100 15.69 10.27 2.51
N PHE A 101 16.55 10.92 1.73
CA PHE A 101 17.05 12.27 2.04
C PHE A 101 17.68 12.43 3.45
N GLY A 102 18.39 11.42 3.92
CA GLY A 102 19.03 11.44 5.26
C GLY A 102 18.04 11.46 6.44
N GLN A 103 16.76 11.20 6.19
CA GLN A 103 15.74 11.07 7.24
C GLN A 103 15.82 9.70 7.92
N HIS A 104 15.13 9.54 9.05
CA HIS A 104 14.93 8.23 9.68
C HIS A 104 13.88 7.41 8.94
N ASP A 105 13.94 6.09 9.09
CA ASP A 105 12.90 5.18 8.62
C ASP A 105 11.55 5.55 9.23
N LEU A 106 10.50 5.40 8.42
CA LEU A 106 9.13 5.77 8.76
C LEU A 106 8.57 4.85 9.86
N GLY A 107 8.05 5.47 10.92
CA GLY A 107 7.40 4.77 12.01
C GLY A 107 5.93 4.47 11.71
N VAL A 108 5.28 3.81 12.66
CA VAL A 108 3.87 3.41 12.56
C VAL A 108 2.95 4.63 12.41
N ALA A 109 3.28 5.74 13.06
CA ALA A 109 2.49 6.96 13.00
C ALA A 109 2.68 7.74 11.68
N GLU A 110 3.91 7.86 11.18
CA GLU A 110 4.14 8.40 9.84
C GLU A 110 3.46 7.55 8.78
N GLY A 111 3.46 6.22 8.91
CA GLY A 111 2.72 5.32 8.01
C GLY A 111 1.18 5.45 8.08
N GLY A 112 0.64 6.23 9.02
CA GLY A 112 -0.81 6.42 9.21
C GLY A 112 -1.48 5.37 10.10
N PHE A 113 -0.71 4.56 10.83
CA PHE A 113 -1.20 3.44 11.67
C PHE A 113 -1.04 3.72 13.17
N GLY A 114 -0.81 4.97 13.58
CA GLY A 114 -0.60 5.33 15.00
C GLY A 114 -1.70 4.84 15.95
N SER A 115 -2.95 4.71 15.47
CA SER A 115 -4.08 4.18 16.26
C SER A 115 -3.93 2.70 16.69
N TYR A 116 -3.04 1.95 16.04
CA TYR A 116 -2.70 0.59 16.42
C TYR A 116 -1.69 0.52 17.57
N VAL A 117 -1.01 1.63 17.89
CA VAL A 117 -0.09 1.70 19.03
C VAL A 117 -0.86 1.94 20.32
N LYS A 118 -0.88 0.95 21.20
CA LYS A 118 -1.68 0.97 22.44
C LYS A 118 -0.89 1.55 23.60
N LEU A 119 -0.81 2.89 23.65
CA LEU A 119 -0.04 3.63 24.66
C LEU A 119 -0.49 3.44 26.11
N TYR A 120 -1.73 2.97 26.33
CA TYR A 120 -2.25 2.59 27.64
C TYR A 120 -1.58 1.34 28.21
N LYS A 121 -0.95 0.50 27.37
CA LYS A 121 -0.19 -0.64 27.87
C LYS A 121 0.99 -0.13 28.67
N PRO A 122 1.25 -0.71 29.86
CA PRO A 122 2.28 -0.21 30.76
C PRO A 122 3.68 -0.27 30.13
N TRP A 123 3.94 -1.30 29.31
CA TRP A 123 5.23 -1.49 28.68
C TRP A 123 5.13 -2.22 27.33
N PHE A 124 5.99 -1.82 26.38
CA PHE A 124 6.35 -2.56 25.16
C PHE A 124 7.65 -1.99 24.59
N ILE A 125 8.38 -2.80 23.80
CA ILE A 125 9.62 -2.39 23.14
C ILE A 125 9.37 -1.17 22.25
N GLY A 126 10.10 -0.07 22.50
CA GLY A 126 10.01 1.16 21.72
C GLY A 126 8.93 2.15 22.17
N ARG A 127 8.23 1.92 23.30
CA ARG A 127 7.18 2.83 23.81
C ARG A 127 7.66 4.27 24.01
N GLU A 128 8.76 4.47 24.73
CA GLU A 128 9.31 5.80 25.00
C GLU A 128 9.80 6.48 23.73
N ALA A 129 10.51 5.74 22.87
CA ALA A 129 10.97 6.23 21.58
C ALA A 129 9.81 6.67 20.67
N TYR A 130 8.71 5.91 20.66
CA TYR A 130 7.50 6.28 19.93
C TYR A 130 6.89 7.59 20.47
N LEU A 131 6.76 7.73 21.79
CA LEU A 131 6.22 8.96 22.40
C LEU A 131 7.07 10.19 22.08
N ALA A 132 8.39 10.09 22.19
CA ALA A 132 9.30 11.19 21.86
C ALA A 132 9.23 11.57 20.36
N ARG A 133 9.10 10.57 19.49
CA ARG A 133 8.97 10.76 18.05
C ARG A 133 7.64 11.44 17.68
N GLU A 134 6.53 11.05 18.32
CA GLU A 134 5.22 11.65 18.05
C GLU A 134 5.16 13.14 18.40
N GLN A 135 5.86 13.57 19.44
CA GLN A 135 5.95 14.99 19.81
C GLN A 135 6.65 15.85 18.75
N THR A 136 7.50 15.23 17.92
CA THR A 136 8.35 15.93 16.95
C THR A 136 8.02 15.54 15.51
N ARG A 137 6.93 14.80 15.27
CA ARG A 137 6.54 14.28 13.97
C ARG A 137 6.28 15.42 12.99
N LYS A 138 7.00 15.41 11.86
CA LYS A 138 6.94 16.48 10.83
C LYS A 138 6.14 16.10 9.59
N GLY A 139 5.81 14.82 9.42
CA GLY A 139 5.16 14.34 8.21
C GLY A 139 4.39 13.05 8.38
N VAL A 140 3.76 12.64 7.29
CA VAL A 140 2.91 11.46 7.20
C VAL A 140 2.92 10.95 5.76
N VAL A 141 2.69 9.65 5.60
CA VAL A 141 2.46 9.04 4.30
C VAL A 141 1.04 9.34 3.84
N VAL A 142 0.93 9.97 2.67
CA VAL A 142 -0.33 10.23 1.99
C VAL A 142 -0.52 9.31 0.80
N ARG A 143 -1.71 9.33 0.20
CA ARG A 143 -1.93 8.78 -1.14
C ARG A 143 -2.05 9.94 -2.12
N PHE A 144 -1.55 9.76 -3.33
CA PHE A 144 -1.67 10.73 -4.41
C PHE A 144 -2.11 10.04 -5.70
N ARG A 145 -2.65 10.82 -6.63
CA ARG A 145 -3.02 10.34 -7.96
C ARG A 145 -2.58 11.34 -9.02
N PHE A 146 -2.09 10.82 -10.14
CA PHE A 146 -1.87 11.64 -11.33
C PHE A 146 -3.19 11.80 -12.08
N PRO A 147 -3.61 13.05 -12.39
CA PRO A 147 -4.87 13.28 -13.11
C PRO A 147 -4.79 12.83 -14.58
N GLU A 148 -3.59 12.85 -15.16
CA GLU A 148 -3.36 12.52 -16.57
C GLU A 148 -2.97 11.04 -16.77
N LYS A 149 -3.34 10.48 -17.93
CA LYS A 149 -2.89 9.15 -18.38
C LYS A 149 -1.59 9.25 -19.16
N GLY A 150 -0.85 8.14 -19.25
CA GLY A 150 0.42 8.09 -19.98
C GLY A 150 1.58 8.81 -19.31
N VAL A 151 1.39 9.25 -18.06
CA VAL A 151 2.45 9.81 -17.22
C VAL A 151 3.51 8.75 -16.90
N ARG A 152 4.76 9.19 -16.74
CA ARG A 152 5.86 8.30 -16.37
C ARG A 152 5.64 7.75 -14.96
N MET A 153 5.95 6.46 -14.78
CA MET A 153 5.91 5.80 -13.47
C MET A 153 6.85 6.50 -12.48
N ALA A 154 6.34 6.81 -11.30
CA ALA A 154 7.14 7.28 -10.18
C ALA A 154 7.76 6.07 -9.44
N HIS A 155 8.96 6.25 -8.92
CA HIS A 155 9.71 5.21 -8.23
C HIS A 155 9.93 5.58 -6.76
N ASN A 156 10.22 4.57 -5.95
CA ASN A 156 10.56 4.79 -4.55
C ASN A 156 11.79 5.71 -4.44
N GLY A 157 11.64 6.81 -3.72
CA GLY A 157 12.67 7.85 -3.57
C GLY A 157 12.57 9.02 -4.53
N ASP A 158 11.64 9.00 -5.50
CA ASP A 158 11.41 10.17 -6.36
C ASP A 158 11.04 11.39 -5.50
N PRO A 159 11.72 12.54 -5.69
CA PRO A 159 11.42 13.77 -4.95
C PRO A 159 9.99 14.23 -5.23
N VAL A 160 9.29 14.62 -4.16
CA VAL A 160 8.02 15.35 -4.25
C VAL A 160 8.30 16.82 -3.95
N LEU A 161 7.81 17.69 -4.82
CA LEU A 161 8.04 19.13 -4.82
C LEU A 161 6.73 19.90 -4.58
N ASP A 162 6.84 21.09 -3.99
CA ASP A 162 5.75 22.08 -4.04
C ASP A 162 5.82 22.93 -5.32
N LYS A 163 4.81 23.79 -5.53
CA LYS A 163 4.75 24.71 -6.68
C LYS A 163 5.92 25.69 -6.81
N ARG A 164 6.74 25.83 -5.76
CA ARG A 164 7.94 26.69 -5.74
C ARG A 164 9.21 25.87 -5.98
N GLY A 165 9.10 24.58 -6.27
CA GLY A 165 10.22 23.68 -6.51
C GLY A 165 10.93 23.22 -5.24
N ARG A 166 10.36 23.43 -4.04
CA ARG A 166 10.97 22.94 -2.80
C ARG A 166 10.67 21.45 -2.64
N VAL A 167 11.66 20.66 -2.24
CA VAL A 167 11.47 19.25 -1.85
C VAL A 167 10.69 19.21 -0.54
N ILE A 168 9.54 18.53 -0.57
CA ILE A 168 8.60 18.42 0.56
C ILE A 168 8.38 16.98 1.01
N GLY A 169 9.03 16.02 0.35
CA GLY A 169 8.86 14.60 0.60
C GLY A 169 9.44 13.70 -0.49
N TRP A 170 9.09 12.42 -0.42
CA TRP A 170 9.45 11.41 -1.42
C TRP A 170 8.31 10.46 -1.71
N VAL A 171 8.29 9.94 -2.93
CA VAL A 171 7.45 8.81 -3.32
C VAL A 171 7.94 7.55 -2.60
N THR A 172 7.00 6.77 -2.08
CA THR A 172 7.24 5.50 -1.39
C THR A 172 6.80 4.32 -2.27
N SER A 173 5.63 4.43 -2.91
CA SER A 173 5.12 3.44 -3.86
C SER A 173 4.34 4.12 -4.98
N CYS A 174 4.29 3.48 -6.14
CA CYS A 174 3.46 3.91 -7.26
C CYS A 174 3.05 2.68 -8.08
N ALA A 175 1.82 2.68 -8.57
CA ALA A 175 1.30 1.61 -9.42
C ALA A 175 0.25 2.16 -10.38
N ALA A 176 -0.07 1.36 -11.40
CA ALA A 176 -1.22 1.62 -12.24
C ALA A 176 -2.52 1.38 -11.46
N ASP A 177 -3.47 2.29 -11.66
CA ASP A 177 -4.84 2.20 -11.17
C ASP A 177 -5.74 1.51 -12.22
N MET A 178 -6.91 0.99 -11.81
CA MET A 178 -7.91 0.39 -12.69
C MET A 178 -8.36 1.31 -13.84
N ASP A 179 -8.35 2.63 -13.63
CA ASP A 179 -8.71 3.61 -14.66
C ASP A 179 -7.60 3.85 -15.72
N GLY A 180 -6.45 3.20 -15.56
CA GLY A 180 -5.26 3.39 -16.41
C GLY A 180 -4.48 4.67 -16.12
N THR A 181 -4.82 5.39 -15.04
CA THR A 181 -3.96 6.44 -14.45
C THR A 181 -2.96 5.83 -13.48
N LEU A 182 -2.04 6.63 -12.96
CA LEU A 182 -1.12 6.20 -11.92
C LEU A 182 -1.54 6.74 -10.54
N THR A 183 -1.44 5.89 -9.53
CA THR A 183 -1.70 6.23 -8.13
C THR A 183 -0.53 5.74 -7.28
N GLY A 184 -0.28 6.45 -6.18
CA GLY A 184 0.90 6.18 -5.36
C GLY A 184 0.77 6.68 -3.95
N GLN A 185 1.81 6.43 -3.18
CA GLN A 185 1.95 6.84 -1.80
C GLN A 185 3.24 7.63 -1.65
N ALA A 186 3.24 8.67 -0.83
CA ALA A 186 4.40 9.51 -0.60
C ALA A 186 4.44 9.96 0.85
N TYR A 187 5.62 10.00 1.45
CA TYR A 187 5.82 10.73 2.70
C TYR A 187 5.90 12.22 2.39
N LEU A 188 5.08 13.03 3.04
CA LEU A 188 5.07 14.49 2.92
C LEU A 188 5.13 15.15 4.30
N GLU A 189 5.64 16.37 4.37
CA GLU A 189 5.44 17.21 5.55
C GLU A 189 3.93 17.44 5.82
N LEU A 190 3.54 17.52 7.09
CA LEU A 190 2.12 17.56 7.52
C LEU A 190 1.32 18.67 6.85
N LYS A 191 1.94 19.83 6.60
CA LYS A 191 1.27 20.99 5.97
C LYS A 191 0.86 20.76 4.50
N TYR A 192 1.44 19.75 3.84
CA TYR A 192 1.08 19.35 2.47
C TYR A 192 0.25 18.08 2.42
N ALA A 193 -0.07 17.47 3.57
CA ALA A 193 -0.79 16.21 3.63
C ALA A 193 -2.31 16.33 3.50
N VAL A 194 -2.81 17.53 3.20
CA VAL A 194 -4.24 17.82 3.07
C VAL A 194 -4.75 17.31 1.71
N GLU A 195 -5.88 16.60 1.72
CA GLU A 195 -6.55 16.15 0.49
C GLU A 195 -6.83 17.33 -0.46
N GLY A 196 -6.61 17.13 -1.75
CA GLY A 196 -6.73 18.18 -2.78
C GLY A 196 -5.48 19.04 -2.95
N THR A 197 -4.44 18.88 -2.12
CA THR A 197 -3.19 19.63 -2.28
C THR A 197 -2.48 19.19 -3.56
N PRO A 198 -2.14 20.12 -4.49
CA PRO A 198 -1.31 19.80 -5.63
C PRO A 198 0.15 19.62 -5.20
N ILE A 199 0.78 18.57 -5.72
CA ILE A 199 2.18 18.22 -5.51
C ILE A 199 2.81 17.90 -6.87
N TYR A 200 4.13 18.00 -6.97
CA TYR A 200 4.84 17.74 -8.23
C TYR A 200 5.86 16.63 -8.00
N VAL A 201 5.77 15.54 -8.76
CA VAL A 201 6.69 14.41 -8.62
C VAL A 201 7.76 14.52 -9.68
N TYR A 202 9.03 14.53 -9.27
CA TYR A 202 10.16 14.46 -10.19
C TYR A 202 10.46 12.99 -10.52
N GLN A 203 9.84 12.45 -11.58
CA GLN A 203 9.93 11.00 -11.83
C GLN A 203 11.30 10.51 -12.29
N SER A 204 11.74 9.39 -11.72
CA SER A 204 13.00 8.69 -12.02
C SER A 204 14.28 9.45 -11.67
N ALA A 205 14.21 10.39 -10.73
CA ALA A 205 15.39 11.11 -10.23
C ALA A 205 16.48 10.18 -9.66
N PRO A 206 16.14 9.12 -8.89
CA PRO A 206 17.13 8.22 -8.31
C PRO A 206 17.89 7.35 -9.32
N GLU A 207 17.28 7.07 -10.48
CA GLU A 207 17.85 6.13 -11.47
C GLU A 207 18.57 6.82 -12.62
N LYS A 208 18.14 8.04 -13.00
CA LYS A 208 18.67 8.75 -14.18
C LYS A 208 18.85 10.22 -13.87
N ALA A 209 20.05 10.59 -13.41
CA ALA A 209 20.47 11.99 -13.42
C ALA A 209 20.58 12.43 -14.89
N GLY A 210 19.66 13.29 -15.35
CA GLY A 210 19.80 13.97 -16.63
C GLY A 210 20.98 14.95 -16.61
N PRO A 211 21.38 15.49 -17.78
CA PRO A 211 22.36 16.57 -17.84
C PRO A 211 21.89 17.75 -16.98
N ALA A 212 22.84 18.44 -16.33
CA ALA A 212 22.50 19.64 -15.58
C ALA A 212 21.83 20.66 -16.52
N PRO A 213 20.85 21.47 -16.07
CA PRO A 213 20.16 22.41 -16.94
C PRO A 213 21.09 23.36 -17.71
N ALA A 214 22.24 23.71 -17.12
CA ALA A 214 23.26 24.56 -17.73
C ALA A 214 24.02 23.88 -18.89
N GLU A 215 23.98 22.56 -18.98
CA GLU A 215 24.70 21.76 -19.98
C GLU A 215 23.79 21.29 -21.14
N MET A 216 22.49 21.58 -21.06
CA MET A 216 21.50 21.13 -22.03
C MET A 216 21.62 21.88 -23.37
N LYS A 217 21.44 21.15 -24.46
CA LYS A 217 21.43 21.65 -25.84
C LYS A 217 20.04 21.57 -26.45
N LEU A 218 19.84 22.30 -27.55
CA LEU A 218 18.59 22.23 -28.32
C LEU A 218 18.31 20.78 -28.76
N GLY A 219 17.18 20.23 -28.32
CA GLY A 219 16.77 18.85 -28.60
C GLY A 219 17.00 17.87 -27.45
N ASP A 220 17.73 18.26 -26.40
CA ASP A 220 17.91 17.41 -25.21
C ASP A 220 16.58 17.25 -24.45
N LYS A 221 16.35 16.03 -23.94
CA LYS A 221 15.16 15.71 -23.14
C LYS A 221 15.41 15.98 -21.66
N GLY A 222 14.73 16.98 -21.11
CA GLY A 222 14.64 17.20 -19.68
C GLY A 222 13.57 16.35 -19.02
N VAL A 223 13.69 16.12 -17.71
CA VAL A 223 12.62 15.57 -16.89
C VAL A 223 11.82 16.73 -16.31
N LEU A 224 10.54 16.80 -16.65
CA LEU A 224 9.61 17.75 -16.04
C LEU A 224 8.88 17.08 -14.88
N PRO A 225 8.81 17.73 -13.71
CA PRO A 225 7.95 17.25 -12.64
C PRO A 225 6.51 17.18 -13.13
N THR A 226 5.85 16.04 -12.89
CA THR A 226 4.43 15.89 -13.24
C THR A 226 3.57 16.26 -12.04
N GLU A 227 2.52 17.03 -12.27
CA GLU A 227 1.54 17.37 -11.23
C GLU A 227 0.75 16.12 -10.82
N ALA A 228 0.62 15.94 -9.51
CA ALA A 228 -0.25 14.96 -8.88
C ALA A 228 -1.05 15.64 -7.77
N VAL A 229 -2.15 15.01 -7.35
CA VAL A 229 -3.02 15.56 -6.31
C VAL A 229 -3.06 14.60 -5.13
N VAL A 230 -2.92 15.13 -3.92
CA VAL A 230 -3.12 14.35 -2.69
C VAL A 230 -4.59 13.94 -2.61
N VAL A 231 -4.84 12.65 -2.39
CA VAL A 231 -6.20 12.08 -2.26
C VAL A 231 -6.34 11.42 -0.89
N ALA A 232 -7.57 11.03 -0.54
CA ALA A 232 -7.83 10.26 0.67
C ALA A 232 -6.88 9.06 0.78
N ARG A 233 -6.23 8.93 1.95
CA ARG A 233 -5.21 7.91 2.19
C ARG A 233 -5.76 6.51 1.95
N PHE A 234 -6.86 6.18 2.61
CA PHE A 234 -7.52 4.89 2.53
C PHE A 234 -8.81 5.00 1.71
N LEU A 235 -9.16 3.93 1.01
CA LEU A 235 -10.45 3.84 0.33
C LEU A 235 -11.58 3.94 1.37
N LYS A 236 -12.63 4.73 1.05
CA LYS A 236 -13.86 4.76 1.83
C LYS A 236 -14.63 3.46 1.52
N LEU A 237 -14.62 2.52 2.46
CA LEU A 237 -15.27 1.20 2.33
C LEU A 237 -16.78 1.29 2.56
#